data_AF-A0A6J8BZX6-F1
#
_entry.id   AF-A0A6J8BZX6-F1
#
_cell.length_a   1.000
_cell.length_b   1.000
_cell.length_c   1.000
_cell.angle_alpha   90.00
_cell.angle_beta   90.00
_cell.angle_gamma   90.00
#
_symmetry.space_group_name_H-M   'P 1'
#
loop_
_entity.id
_entity.type
_entity.pdbx_description
1 polymer ?
#
loop_
_entity_poly.entity_id
_entity_poly.type
_entity_poly.pdbx_seq_one_letter_code
_entity_poly.pdbx_strand_id
1 'polypeptide(L)'
;MASSTPVCSLCELRSITLPSMTWYITCDTGLCSECQEHNSSSKRTRNHNTVPVKDYQQLPIDILKISENCDKHNEKFTKIIVNWGYVTTFAENIYHTNNQTHCVTCYSLLDGKVQWTFDNICVLKEPRCISVDNNGNVFVVGKASNNVVVLSADGKQHKEILKASDDLLSPYTLDCNGSY
;
A
#
# COMPACT_ATOMS: atom_id res chain seq x y z
N MET A 1 -22.50 6.62 10.89
CA MET A 1 -21.85 6.35 12.19
C MET A 1 -20.81 7.44 12.40
N ALA A 2 -20.79 8.11 13.56
CA ALA A 2 -19.90 9.24 13.78
C ALA A 2 -18.43 8.81 13.65
N SER A 3 -17.73 9.35 12.66
CA SER A 3 -16.28 9.21 12.52
C SER A 3 -15.64 9.88 13.74
N SER A 4 -15.25 9.09 14.73
CA SER A 4 -14.50 9.60 15.89
C SER A 4 -13.15 10.13 15.39
N THR A 5 -12.88 11.41 15.64
CA THR A 5 -11.59 12.04 15.31
C THR A 5 -10.46 11.28 16.01
N PRO A 6 -9.41 10.83 15.30
CA PRO A 6 -8.28 10.13 15.91
C PRO A 6 -7.62 11.01 16.96
N VAL A 7 -7.25 10.43 18.10
CA VAL A 7 -6.60 11.14 19.20
C VAL A 7 -5.09 11.04 19.10
N CYS A 8 -4.38 12.01 19.66
CA CYS A 8 -2.92 12.06 19.67
C CYS A 8 -2.37 10.99 20.60
N SER A 9 -1.63 10.02 20.04
CA SER A 9 -1.11 8.87 20.78
C SER A 9 -0.17 9.27 21.92
N LEU A 10 0.61 10.34 21.76
CA LEU A 10 1.53 10.81 22.80
C LEU A 10 0.83 11.58 23.93
N CYS A 11 -0.25 12.30 23.61
CA CYS A 11 -1.05 12.98 24.62
C CYS A 11 -1.89 11.97 25.40
N GLU A 12 -2.40 10.93 24.74
CA GLU A 12 -3.16 9.85 25.37
C GLU A 12 -2.34 9.10 26.44
N LEU A 13 -1.04 8.86 26.19
CA LEU A 13 -0.12 8.33 27.20
C LEU A 13 0.03 9.20 28.44
N ARG A 14 -0.31 10.50 28.33
CA ARG A 14 -0.31 11.47 29.42
C ARG A 14 -1.71 11.71 29.97
N SER A 15 -2.69 10.88 29.59
CA SER A 15 -4.11 11.04 29.92
C SER A 15 -4.70 12.37 29.43
N ILE A 16 -4.15 12.92 28.35
CA ILE A 16 -4.61 14.14 27.70
C ILE A 16 -5.24 13.76 26.35
N THR A 17 -6.51 14.11 26.16
CA THR A 17 -7.21 13.86 24.89
C THR A 17 -7.10 15.08 23.99
N LEU A 18 -6.14 15.07 23.06
CA LEU A 18 -6.05 16.04 21.98
C LEU A 18 -6.31 15.37 20.63
N PRO A 19 -6.97 16.06 19.68
CA PRO A 19 -7.15 15.52 18.34
C PRO A 19 -5.81 15.43 17.62
N SER A 20 -5.65 14.37 16.83
CA SER A 20 -4.55 14.22 15.89
C SER A 20 -4.80 15.09 14.67
N MET A 21 -3.81 15.90 14.32
CA MET A 21 -3.81 16.72 13.11
C MET A 21 -3.01 16.07 11.99
N THR A 22 -1.97 15.32 12.38
CA THR A 22 -1.00 14.71 11.48
C THR A 22 -0.82 13.24 11.83
N TRP A 23 -0.80 12.37 10.82
CA TRP A 23 -0.55 10.94 10.94
C TRP A 23 0.85 10.59 10.45
N TYR A 24 1.63 9.88 11.26
CA TYR A 24 2.93 9.34 10.89
C TYR A 24 2.71 7.96 10.27
N ILE A 25 2.88 7.86 8.96
CA ILE A 25 2.55 6.63 8.21
C ILE A 25 3.45 5.47 8.66
N THR A 26 4.74 5.74 8.82
CA THR A 26 5.72 4.72 9.20
C THR A 26 5.55 4.20 10.62
N CYS A 27 4.93 4.98 11.50
CA CYS A 27 4.74 4.63 12.91
C CYS A 27 3.30 4.28 13.24
N ASP A 28 2.38 4.42 12.28
CA ASP A 28 0.94 4.30 12.46
C ASP A 28 0.42 5.04 13.71
N THR A 29 0.85 6.28 13.89
CA THR A 29 0.52 7.09 15.08
C THR A 29 0.05 8.49 14.69
N GLY A 30 -1.02 8.93 15.32
CA GLY A 30 -1.55 10.29 15.18
C GLY A 30 -0.94 11.23 16.21
N LEU A 31 -0.57 12.44 15.79
CA LEU A 31 -0.03 13.49 16.64
C LEU A 31 -0.82 14.80 16.52
N CYS A 32 -0.95 15.52 17.63
CA CYS A 32 -1.37 16.92 17.64
C CYS A 32 -0.22 17.83 17.13
N SER A 33 -0.52 19.11 16.86
CA SER A 33 0.45 20.10 16.36
C SER A 33 1.70 20.21 17.21
N GLU A 34 1.56 20.29 18.54
CA GLU A 34 2.69 20.40 19.47
C GLU A 34 3.57 19.15 19.47
N CYS A 35 2.94 17.96 19.50
CA CYS A 35 3.67 16.70 19.47
C CYS A 35 4.36 16.46 18.13
N GLN A 36 3.77 16.93 17.03
CA GLN A 36 4.37 16.90 15.70
C GLN A 36 5.64 17.76 15.66
N GLU A 37 5.59 19.00 16.15
CA GLU A 37 6.74 19.91 16.13
C GLU A 37 7.92 19.31 16.91
N HIS A 38 7.64 18.76 18.09
CA HIS A 38 8.65 18.09 18.91
C HIS A 38 9.26 16.85 18.21
N ASN A 39 8.44 16.04 17.54
CA ASN A 39 8.91 14.86 16.81
C ASN A 39 9.66 15.21 15.53
N SER A 40 9.23 16.24 14.80
CA SER A 40 9.92 16.70 13.58
C SER A 40 11.35 17.17 13.86
N SER A 41 11.62 17.59 15.11
CA SER A 41 12.95 18.00 15.58
C SER A 41 13.82 16.83 16.07
N SER A 42 13.24 15.64 16.29
CA SER A 42 13.96 14.48 16.81
C SER A 42 14.70 13.73 15.71
N LYS A 43 15.98 13.36 15.98
CA LYS A 43 16.79 12.58 15.03
C LYS A 43 16.13 11.27 14.59
N ARG A 44 15.28 10.67 15.42
CA ARG A 44 14.60 9.40 15.13
C ARG A 44 13.37 9.56 14.23
N THR A 45 12.65 10.66 14.34
CA THR A 45 11.32 10.83 13.70
C THR A 45 11.28 11.95 12.66
N ARG A 46 12.34 12.77 12.52
CA ARG A 46 12.45 13.87 11.55
C ARG A 46 12.26 13.50 10.08
N ASN A 47 12.51 12.24 9.72
CA ASN A 47 12.42 11.75 8.34
C ASN A 47 11.20 10.86 8.12
N HIS A 48 10.29 10.76 9.09
CA HIS A 48 9.09 9.96 8.92
C HIS A 48 8.12 10.67 7.97
N ASN A 49 7.48 9.89 7.10
CA ASN A 49 6.46 10.41 6.21
C ASN A 49 5.20 10.74 7.02
N THR A 50 4.73 11.98 6.89
CA THR A 50 3.54 12.46 7.58
C THR A 50 2.46 12.88 6.61
N VAL A 51 1.19 12.65 6.96
CA VAL A 51 0.02 13.14 6.20
C VAL A 51 -0.99 13.81 7.11
N PRO A 52 -1.76 14.79 6.63
CA PRO A 52 -2.88 15.33 7.38
C PRO A 52 -3.92 14.24 7.68
N VAL A 53 -4.47 14.22 8.90
CA VAL A 53 -5.45 13.19 9.32
C VAL A 53 -6.70 13.18 8.43
N LYS A 54 -7.15 14.36 7.97
CA LYS A 54 -8.26 14.48 7.02
C LYS A 54 -8.03 13.73 5.70
N ASP A 55 -6.78 13.64 5.24
CA ASP A 55 -6.41 12.97 4.00
C ASP A 55 -6.19 11.48 4.25
N TYR A 56 -5.70 11.13 5.46
CA TYR A 56 -5.58 9.74 5.94
C TYR A 56 -6.95 9.05 6.06
N GLN A 57 -7.95 9.74 6.62
CA GLN A 57 -9.29 9.18 6.86
C GLN A 57 -10.15 9.03 5.60
N GLN A 58 -9.80 9.70 4.50
CA GLN A 58 -10.61 9.71 3.27
C GLN A 58 -10.22 8.61 2.27
N LEU A 59 -9.18 7.85 2.56
CA LEU A 59 -8.63 6.87 1.63
C LEU A 59 -8.66 5.47 2.26
N PRO A 60 -8.89 4.42 1.46
CA PRO A 60 -8.74 3.04 1.95
C PRO A 60 -7.35 2.89 2.57
N ILE A 61 -7.28 2.32 3.77
CA ILE A 61 -6.10 2.20 4.66
C ILE A 61 -4.83 1.72 3.92
N ASP A 62 -5.00 1.02 2.81
CA ASP A 62 -3.95 0.42 2.01
C ASP A 62 -3.27 1.36 1.00
N ILE A 63 -3.88 2.49 0.61
CA ILE A 63 -3.30 3.45 -0.36
C ILE A 63 -3.59 4.90 0.02
N LEU A 64 -2.54 5.67 0.30
CA LEU A 64 -2.62 7.13 0.45
C LEU A 64 -2.16 7.82 -0.84
N LYS A 65 -3.04 8.63 -1.44
CA LYS A 65 -2.81 9.45 -2.63
C LYS A 65 -2.58 10.90 -2.18
N ILE A 66 -1.33 11.36 -2.21
CA ILE A 66 -0.97 12.75 -1.88
C ILE A 66 -0.69 13.48 -3.19
N SER A 67 -1.44 14.53 -3.48
CA SER A 67 -1.14 15.43 -4.60
C SER A 67 -0.14 16.48 -4.13
N GLU A 68 1.05 16.50 -4.73
CA GLU A 68 2.09 17.46 -4.45
C GLU A 68 2.47 18.21 -5.74
N ASN A 69 2.91 19.45 -5.62
CA ASN A 69 3.44 20.23 -6.74
C ASN A 69 4.95 20.18 -6.68
N CYS A 70 5.60 19.91 -7.82
CA CYS A 70 7.05 20.02 -7.91
C CYS A 70 7.43 21.47 -8.21
N ASP A 71 8.00 22.17 -7.23
CA ASP A 71 8.42 23.58 -7.34
C ASP A 71 9.39 23.85 -8.51
N LYS A 72 10.09 22.82 -9.00
CA LYS A 72 11.05 22.93 -10.10
C LYS A 72 10.43 22.86 -11.49
N HIS A 73 9.33 22.12 -11.64
CA HIS A 73 8.76 21.83 -12.96
C HIS A 73 7.32 22.34 -13.12
N ASN A 74 6.72 22.91 -12.07
CA ASN A 74 5.30 23.29 -12.02
C ASN A 74 4.38 22.11 -12.42
N GLU A 75 4.89 20.89 -12.25
CA GLU A 75 4.19 19.65 -12.56
C GLU A 75 3.56 19.11 -11.28
N LYS A 76 2.29 18.71 -11.40
CA LYS A 76 1.56 18.05 -10.34
C LYS A 76 1.92 16.57 -10.36
N PHE A 77 2.47 16.06 -9.27
CA PHE A 77 2.71 14.64 -9.11
C PHE A 77 1.82 14.06 -8.01
N THR A 78 1.54 12.77 -8.14
CA THR A 78 0.80 12.01 -7.14
C THR A 78 1.76 11.09 -6.43
N LYS A 79 1.98 11.30 -5.14
CA LYS A 79 2.68 10.36 -4.28
C LYS A 79 1.70 9.30 -3.79
N ILE A 80 1.98 8.05 -4.13
CA ILE A 80 1.23 6.89 -3.67
C ILE A 80 2.04 6.26 -2.55
N ILE A 81 1.45 6.17 -1.36
CA ILE A 81 2.06 5.50 -0.21
C ILE A 81 1.24 4.26 0.09
N VAL A 82 1.92 3.12 0.08
CA VAL A 82 1.36 1.82 0.41
C VAL A 82 2.01 1.27 1.67
N ASN A 83 1.23 0.58 2.49
CA ASN A 83 1.71 -0.08 3.69
C ASN A 83 1.86 -1.59 3.44
N TRP A 84 2.96 -2.17 3.95
CA TRP A 84 3.19 -3.62 4.03
C TRP A 84 3.00 -4.37 2.72
N GLY A 85 3.64 -3.88 1.66
CA GLY A 85 3.38 -4.35 0.32
C GLY A 85 4.37 -3.93 -0.75
N TYR A 86 4.09 -4.37 -1.97
CA TYR A 86 4.80 -4.03 -3.19
C TYR A 86 3.80 -3.49 -4.20
N VAL A 87 4.27 -2.58 -5.06
CA VAL A 87 3.44 -1.94 -6.07
C VAL A 87 4.07 -2.04 -7.45
N THR A 88 3.21 -2.13 -8.44
CA THR A 88 3.56 -1.92 -9.84
C THR A 88 2.44 -1.16 -10.54
N THR A 89 2.70 -0.64 -11.73
CA THR A 89 1.73 0.12 -12.52
C THR A 89 1.67 -0.42 -13.94
N PHE A 90 0.46 -0.45 -14.50
CA PHE A 90 0.22 -0.82 -15.90
C PHE A 90 -1.11 -0.23 -16.38
N ALA A 91 -1.15 0.32 -17.60
CA ALA A 91 -2.37 0.82 -18.27
C ALA A 91 -3.35 1.57 -17.36
N GLU A 92 -2.91 2.70 -16.76
CA GLU A 92 -3.71 3.53 -15.84
C GLU A 92 -4.17 2.84 -14.54
N ASN A 93 -3.54 1.73 -14.15
CA ASN A 93 -3.81 1.04 -12.90
C ASN A 93 -2.56 0.94 -12.01
N ILE A 94 -2.81 0.92 -10.71
CA ILE A 94 -1.86 0.55 -9.66
C ILE A 94 -2.26 -0.84 -9.18
N TYR A 95 -1.30 -1.74 -9.09
CA TYR A 95 -1.48 -3.04 -8.48
C TYR A 95 -0.65 -3.08 -7.20
N HIS A 96 -1.27 -3.44 -6.10
CA HIS A 96 -0.67 -3.45 -4.77
C HIS A 96 -0.88 -4.81 -4.13
N THR A 97 0.21 -5.41 -3.63
CA THR A 97 0.12 -6.60 -2.77
C THR A 97 0.13 -6.18 -1.31
N ASN A 98 -0.79 -6.64 -0.47
CA ASN A 98 -0.69 -6.47 0.98
C ASN A 98 -0.35 -7.81 1.64
N ASN A 99 0.82 -7.87 2.30
CA ASN A 99 1.32 -9.11 2.87
C ASN A 99 0.67 -9.50 4.21
N GLN A 100 0.02 -8.56 4.90
CA GLN A 100 -0.70 -8.81 6.15
C GLN A 100 -2.12 -9.31 5.89
N THR A 101 -2.80 -8.73 4.90
CA THR A 101 -4.18 -9.11 4.55
C THR A 101 -4.24 -10.21 3.49
N HIS A 102 -3.08 -10.69 3.02
CA HIS A 102 -2.97 -11.76 2.02
C HIS A 102 -3.72 -11.44 0.70
N CYS A 103 -3.74 -10.17 0.29
CA CYS A 103 -4.52 -9.74 -0.86
C CYS A 103 -3.70 -8.99 -1.92
N VAL A 104 -4.29 -8.87 -3.10
CA VAL A 104 -3.81 -8.06 -4.21
C VAL A 104 -4.95 -7.15 -4.63
N THR A 105 -4.71 -5.85 -4.68
CA THR A 105 -5.74 -4.88 -5.04
C THR A 105 -5.29 -4.05 -6.24
N CYS A 106 -6.18 -3.89 -7.19
CA CYS A 106 -6.03 -3.02 -8.34
C CYS A 106 -6.80 -1.72 -8.11
N TYR A 107 -6.15 -0.59 -8.37
CA TYR A 107 -6.72 0.74 -8.24
C TYR A 107 -6.56 1.51 -9.55
N SER A 108 -7.54 2.34 -9.89
CA SER A 108 -7.39 3.28 -11.01
C SER A 108 -6.41 4.40 -10.62
N LEU A 109 -5.43 4.70 -11.47
CA LEU A 109 -4.54 5.84 -11.32
C LEU A 109 -5.29 7.17 -11.42
N LEU A 110 -6.36 7.21 -12.22
CA LEU A 110 -7.15 8.41 -12.46
C LEU A 110 -7.78 8.92 -11.17
N ASP A 111 -8.58 8.08 -10.51
CA ASP A 111 -9.40 8.49 -9.37
C ASP A 111 -9.06 7.77 -8.05
N GLY A 112 -8.16 6.79 -8.06
CA GLY A 112 -7.77 6.04 -6.87
C GLY A 112 -8.80 4.99 -6.43
N LYS A 113 -9.87 4.77 -7.20
CA LYS A 113 -10.89 3.78 -6.83
C LYS A 113 -10.38 2.36 -7.04
N VAL A 114 -10.74 1.49 -6.10
CA VAL A 114 -10.55 0.05 -6.22
C VAL A 114 -11.32 -0.46 -7.43
N GLN A 115 -10.63 -1.09 -8.37
CA GLN A 115 -11.21 -1.79 -9.51
C GLN A 115 -11.60 -3.20 -9.12
N TRP A 116 -10.71 -3.90 -8.41
CA TRP A 116 -10.92 -5.24 -7.89
C TRP A 116 -9.91 -5.57 -6.79
N THR A 117 -10.25 -6.56 -5.97
CA THR A 117 -9.37 -7.15 -4.95
C THR A 117 -9.42 -8.67 -5.08
N PHE A 118 -8.24 -9.30 -5.06
CA PHE A 118 -8.08 -10.74 -4.94
C PHE A 118 -7.59 -11.06 -3.52
N ASP A 119 -8.42 -11.75 -2.73
CA ASP A 119 -8.21 -12.01 -1.30
C ASP A 119 -8.35 -13.51 -0.94
N ASN A 120 -8.17 -14.39 -1.92
CA ASN A 120 -8.29 -15.83 -1.69
C ASN A 120 -7.04 -16.40 -0.97
N ILE A 121 -7.09 -16.38 0.36
CA ILE A 121 -6.01 -16.87 1.23
C ILE A 121 -5.70 -18.37 1.07
N CYS A 122 -6.62 -19.16 0.52
CA CYS A 122 -6.36 -20.56 0.23
C CYS A 122 -5.41 -20.73 -0.97
N VAL A 123 -5.34 -19.73 -1.85
CA VAL A 123 -4.51 -19.73 -3.07
C VAL A 123 -3.21 -18.96 -2.85
N LEU A 124 -3.28 -17.79 -2.22
CA LEU A 124 -2.14 -16.87 -2.13
C LEU A 124 -1.94 -16.40 -0.70
N LYS A 125 -0.72 -16.57 -0.15
CA LYS A 125 -0.38 -16.14 1.22
C LYS A 125 0.94 -15.37 1.26
N GLU A 126 0.97 -14.29 2.05
CA GLU A 126 2.08 -13.35 2.12
C GLU A 126 2.58 -12.96 0.72
N PRO A 127 1.77 -12.26 -0.09
CA PRO A 127 2.24 -11.82 -1.38
C PRO A 127 3.43 -10.86 -1.22
N ARG A 128 4.53 -11.13 -1.96
CA ARG A 128 5.82 -10.41 -1.83
C ARG A 128 6.26 -9.67 -3.07
N CYS A 129 5.75 -10.00 -4.23
CA CYS A 129 6.16 -9.33 -5.45
C CYS A 129 5.04 -9.41 -6.45
N ILE A 130 4.97 -8.40 -7.30
CA ILE A 130 3.95 -8.24 -8.32
C ILE A 130 4.58 -7.67 -9.58
N SER A 131 4.27 -8.26 -10.72
CA SER A 131 4.63 -7.75 -12.05
C SER A 131 3.45 -7.96 -13.00
N VAL A 132 3.36 -7.18 -14.06
CA VAL A 132 2.23 -7.20 -15.01
C VAL A 132 2.79 -7.35 -16.41
N ASP A 133 2.25 -8.29 -17.19
CA ASP A 133 2.64 -8.48 -18.59
C ASP A 133 1.93 -7.47 -19.52
N ASN A 134 2.30 -7.46 -20.80
CA ASN A 134 1.70 -6.56 -21.78
C ASN A 134 0.22 -6.86 -22.09
N ASN A 135 -0.29 -8.03 -21.70
CA ASN A 135 -1.70 -8.38 -21.83
C ASN A 135 -2.50 -7.95 -20.59
N GLY A 136 -1.85 -7.36 -19.57
CA GLY A 136 -2.46 -6.98 -18.30
C GLY A 136 -2.63 -8.13 -17.32
N ASN A 137 -2.03 -9.30 -17.56
CA ASN A 137 -2.03 -10.39 -16.58
C ASN A 137 -1.08 -10.05 -15.44
N VAL A 138 -1.54 -10.30 -14.22
CA VAL A 138 -0.85 -9.89 -12.99
C VAL A 138 -0.19 -11.10 -12.36
N PHE A 139 1.13 -11.13 -12.36
CA PHE A 139 1.95 -12.19 -11.77
C PHE A 139 2.29 -11.82 -10.33
N VAL A 140 1.98 -12.70 -9.39
CA VAL A 140 2.14 -12.45 -7.95
C VAL A 140 2.88 -13.60 -7.28
N VAL A 141 3.92 -13.26 -6.52
CA VAL A 141 4.67 -14.21 -5.69
C VAL A 141 3.97 -14.38 -4.35
N GLY A 142 3.55 -15.59 -4.01
CA GLY A 142 3.09 -15.96 -2.68
C GLY A 142 4.21 -16.62 -1.87
N LYS A 143 4.80 -15.90 -0.91
CA LYS A 143 5.93 -16.42 -0.12
C LYS A 143 5.50 -17.56 0.80
N ALA A 144 4.40 -17.37 1.55
CA ALA A 144 3.95 -18.38 2.51
C ALA A 144 3.16 -19.50 1.85
N SER A 145 2.57 -19.25 0.68
CA SER A 145 1.93 -20.27 -0.16
C SER A 145 2.92 -21.01 -1.08
N ASN A 146 4.20 -20.58 -1.13
CA ASN A 146 5.24 -21.19 -1.95
C ASN A 146 4.81 -21.34 -3.43
N ASN A 147 4.21 -20.30 -3.99
CA ASN A 147 3.69 -20.34 -5.36
C ASN A 147 3.85 -19.02 -6.11
N VAL A 148 3.65 -19.10 -7.42
CA VAL A 148 3.44 -17.94 -8.29
C VAL A 148 2.06 -18.08 -8.92
N VAL A 149 1.24 -17.05 -8.73
CA VAL A 149 -0.14 -16.97 -9.22
C VAL A 149 -0.21 -15.91 -10.31
N VAL A 150 -0.89 -16.22 -11.40
CA VAL A 150 -1.27 -15.26 -12.43
C VAL A 150 -2.75 -14.94 -12.27
N LEU A 151 -3.08 -13.66 -12.15
CA LEU A 151 -4.44 -13.15 -12.14
C LEU A 151 -4.77 -12.55 -13.51
N SER A 152 -6.00 -12.70 -13.97
CA SER A 152 -6.50 -11.98 -15.14
C SER A 152 -6.51 -10.47 -14.88
N ALA A 153 -6.48 -9.66 -15.95
CA ALA A 153 -6.51 -8.20 -15.84
C ALA A 153 -7.71 -7.65 -15.06
N ASP A 154 -8.83 -8.39 -15.02
CA ASP A 154 -10.04 -8.06 -14.27
C ASP A 154 -10.09 -8.67 -12.85
N GLY A 155 -9.04 -9.40 -12.44
CA GLY A 155 -8.88 -10.01 -11.13
C GLY A 155 -9.80 -11.20 -10.84
N LYS A 156 -10.63 -11.64 -11.79
CA LYS A 156 -11.65 -12.69 -11.56
C LYS A 156 -11.14 -14.10 -11.71
N GLN A 157 -10.14 -14.30 -12.57
CA GLN A 157 -9.56 -15.61 -12.84
C GLN A 157 -8.15 -15.65 -12.29
N HIS A 158 -7.73 -16.83 -11.87
CA HIS A 158 -6.37 -17.06 -11.44
C HIS A 158 -5.86 -18.42 -11.90
N LYS A 159 -4.54 -18.54 -12.01
CA LYS A 159 -3.84 -19.79 -12.28
C LYS A 159 -2.54 -19.81 -11.50
N GLU A 160 -2.28 -20.90 -10.78
CA GLU A 160 -0.95 -21.17 -10.25
C GLU A 160 -0.04 -21.69 -11.36
N ILE A 161 1.09 -21.04 -11.58
CA ILE A 161 2.05 -21.41 -12.63
C ILE A 161 3.33 -22.05 -12.09
N LEU A 162 3.63 -21.84 -10.81
CA LEU A 162 4.70 -22.50 -10.07
C LEU A 162 4.21 -22.77 -8.65
N LYS A 163 4.59 -23.92 -8.07
CA LYS A 163 4.15 -24.37 -6.75
C LYS A 163 5.31 -24.97 -5.96
N ALA A 164 5.05 -25.29 -4.70
CA ALA A 164 6.00 -25.99 -3.84
C ALA A 164 6.46 -27.35 -4.41
N SER A 165 5.61 -28.02 -5.20
CA SER A 165 5.96 -29.27 -5.90
C SER A 165 6.97 -29.09 -7.03
N ASP A 166 7.18 -27.84 -7.47
CA ASP A 166 8.18 -27.46 -8.48
C ASP A 166 9.47 -26.95 -7.81
N ASP A 167 9.72 -27.38 -6.56
CA ASP A 167 10.84 -26.99 -5.70
C ASP A 167 10.91 -25.48 -5.38
N LEU A 168 9.80 -24.76 -5.54
CA LEU A 168 9.71 -23.35 -5.17
C LEU A 168 9.53 -23.20 -3.65
N LEU A 169 10.54 -22.70 -2.95
CA LEU A 169 10.51 -22.50 -1.51
C LEU A 169 10.71 -21.03 -1.14
N SER A 170 9.73 -20.47 -0.42
CA SER A 170 9.72 -19.08 0.06
C SER A 170 10.15 -18.06 -1.00
N PRO A 171 9.49 -18.03 -2.17
CA PRO A 171 9.84 -17.11 -3.23
C PRO A 171 9.67 -15.65 -2.78
N TYR A 172 10.52 -14.75 -3.29
CA TYR A 172 10.52 -13.34 -2.89
C TYR A 172 10.20 -12.39 -4.04
N THR A 173 10.85 -12.57 -5.19
CA THR A 173 10.74 -11.65 -6.33
C THR A 173 10.46 -12.42 -7.60
N LEU A 174 9.71 -11.81 -8.50
CA LEU A 174 9.55 -12.23 -9.88
C LEU A 174 9.63 -11.00 -10.77
N ASP A 175 9.99 -11.20 -12.02
CA ASP A 175 9.71 -10.22 -13.06
C ASP A 175 9.18 -10.96 -14.28
N CYS A 176 8.07 -10.48 -14.84
CA CYS A 176 7.56 -11.01 -16.10
C CYS A 176 8.00 -10.07 -17.21
N ASN A 177 8.89 -10.57 -18.07
CA ASN A 177 9.43 -9.77 -19.15
C ASN A 177 8.33 -9.56 -20.20
N GLY A 178 7.86 -8.32 -20.36
CA GLY A 178 6.80 -7.97 -21.31
C GLY A 178 7.29 -7.76 -22.75
N SER A 179 8.59 -7.79 -23.03
CA SER A 179 9.10 -7.27 -24.32
C SER A 179 9.44 -8.36 -25.34
N TYR A 180 8.74 -8.35 -26.48
CA TYR A 180 9.33 -8.17 -27.82
C TYR A 180 8.42 -7.26 -28.64
#